data_AF-A0A950T5A7-F1
#
_entry.id   AF-A0A950T5A7-F1
#
_cell.length_a   1.000
_cell.length_b   1.000
_cell.length_c   1.000
_cell.angle_alpha   90.00
_cell.angle_beta   90.00
_cell.angle_gamma   90.00
#
_symmetry.space_group_name_H-M   'P 1'
#
loop_
_entity.id
_entity.type
_entity.pdbx_description
1 polymer ?
#
loop_
_entity_poly.entity_id
_entity_poly.type
_entity_poly.pdbx_seq_one_letter_code
_entity_poly.pdbx_strand_id
1 'polypeptide(L)'
;LDRMYKLFLVASVSHPLTIVRAREILNWAASREYNEILEGRYARASSSYSNTNSNNNGSRPKSGPAAPPSGEPQLVRCPHCGREQMNQRFCSLCGGTIA
;
A
#
# COMPACT_ATOMS: atom_id res chain seq x y z
N LEU A 1 -36.65 -8.17 14.13
CA LEU A 1 -35.77 -7.57 15.16
C LEU A 1 -34.29 -7.57 14.75
N ASP A 2 -33.78 -8.69 14.21
CA ASP A 2 -32.35 -8.91 13.93
C ASP A 2 -31.66 -7.82 13.07
N ARG A 3 -32.35 -7.32 12.03
CA ARG A 3 -31.81 -6.30 11.13
C ARG A 3 -31.54 -4.95 11.79
N MET A 4 -32.39 -4.54 12.74
CA MET A 4 -32.22 -3.26 13.44
C MET A 4 -31.09 -3.33 14.45
N TYR A 5 -30.93 -4.47 15.13
CA TYR A 5 -29.84 -4.69 16.08
C TYR A 5 -28.47 -4.69 15.39
N LYS A 6 -28.38 -5.36 14.22
CA LYS A 6 -27.20 -5.31 13.36
C LYS A 6 -26.88 -3.89 12.86
N LEU A 7 -27.90 -3.09 12.56
CA LEU A 7 -27.73 -1.69 12.14
C LEU A 7 -27.14 -0.84 13.27
N PHE A 8 -27.66 -0.97 14.50
CA PHE A 8 -27.16 -0.25 15.68
C PHE A 8 -25.71 -0.62 16.03
N LEU A 9 -25.33 -1.89 15.89
CA LEU A 9 -23.96 -2.36 16.08
C LEU A 9 -22.97 -1.77 15.05
N VAL A 10 -23.41 -1.60 13.81
CA VAL A 10 -22.57 -1.04 12.74
C VAL A 10 -22.52 0.49 12.81
N ALA A 11 -23.58 1.14 13.30
CA ALA A 11 -23.68 2.59 13.38
C ALA A 11 -22.72 3.24 14.40
N SER A 12 -22.28 2.52 15.43
CA SER A 12 -21.31 3.01 16.41
C SER A 12 -19.86 2.91 15.95
N VAL A 13 -19.61 2.25 14.80
CA VAL A 13 -18.28 2.17 14.21
C VAL A 13 -18.03 3.42 13.39
N SER A 14 -16.92 4.12 13.66
CA SER A 14 -16.51 5.34 12.95
C SER A 14 -16.10 5.11 11.48
N HIS A 15 -16.35 3.92 10.94
CA HIS A 15 -16.10 3.60 9.54
C HIS A 15 -17.30 4.06 8.71
N PRO A 16 -17.12 4.73 7.55
CA PRO A 16 -18.20 4.90 6.58
C PRO A 16 -18.98 3.61 6.42
N LEU A 17 -20.32 3.72 6.47
CA LEU A 17 -21.24 2.60 6.34
C LEU A 17 -20.74 1.65 5.25
N THR A 18 -20.68 0.35 5.54
CA THR A 18 -20.10 -0.66 4.63
C THR A 18 -20.65 -0.55 3.21
N ILE A 19 -21.92 -0.17 3.08
CA ILE A 19 -22.61 0.06 1.81
C ILE A 19 -22.02 1.24 1.03
N VAL A 20 -21.71 2.35 1.70
CA VAL A 20 -21.07 3.53 1.10
C VAL A 20 -19.67 3.16 0.61
N ARG A 21 -18.88 2.50 1.45
CA ARG A 21 -17.54 2.04 1.07
C ARG A 21 -17.57 1.06 -0.12
N ALA A 22 -18.54 0.13 -0.13
CA ALA A 22 -18.72 -0.78 -1.25
C ALA A 22 -19.02 -0.03 -2.55
N ARG A 23 -19.89 1.00 -2.49
CA ARG A 23 -20.20 1.85 -3.64
C ARG A 23 -18.98 2.62 -4.15
N GLU A 24 -18.17 3.17 -3.26
CA GLU A 24 -16.93 3.88 -3.60
C GLU A 24 -15.94 2.97 -4.32
N ILE A 25 -15.77 1.72 -3.83
CA ILE A 25 -14.90 0.72 -4.47
C ILE A 25 -15.39 0.40 -5.89
N LEU A 26 -16.70 0.20 -6.07
CA LEU A 26 -17.27 -0.06 -7.39
C LEU A 26 -17.09 1.11 -8.35
N ASN A 27 -17.28 2.34 -7.86
CA ASN A 27 -17.07 3.54 -8.65
C ASN A 27 -15.59 3.69 -9.07
N TRP A 28 -14.66 3.40 -8.16
CA TRP A 28 -13.24 3.40 -8.47
C TRP A 28 -12.85 2.27 -9.44
N ALA A 29 -13.42 1.06 -9.28
CA ALA A 29 -13.17 -0.05 -10.20
C ALA A 29 -13.73 0.22 -11.61
N ALA A 30 -14.78 1.04 -11.73
CA ALA A 30 -15.32 1.49 -13.02
C ALA A 30 -14.53 2.65 -13.65
N SER A 31 -13.61 3.28 -12.90
CA SER A 31 -12.82 4.42 -13.35
C SER A 31 -11.82 4.04 -14.45
N ARG A 32 -11.39 5.03 -15.24
CA ARG A 32 -10.43 4.81 -16.33
C ARG A 32 -9.04 4.52 -15.77
N GLU A 33 -8.69 5.16 -14.67
CA GLU A 33 -7.42 5.03 -13.95
C GLU A 33 -7.18 3.59 -13.50
N TYR A 34 -8.23 2.90 -13.03
CA TYR A 34 -8.16 1.49 -12.69
C TYR A 34 -7.86 0.61 -13.92
N ASN A 35 -8.51 0.88 -15.05
CA ASN A 35 -8.25 0.17 -16.30
C ASN A 35 -6.83 0.43 -16.81
N GLU A 36 -6.33 1.66 -16.70
CA GLU A 36 -4.95 2.00 -17.07
C GLU A 36 -3.93 1.23 -16.23
N ILE A 37 -4.20 0.99 -14.95
CA ILE A 37 -3.37 0.14 -14.10
C ILE A 37 -3.39 -1.32 -14.58
N LEU A 38 -4.56 -1.86 -14.94
CA LEU A 38 -4.70 -3.21 -15.49
C LEU A 38 -3.95 -3.38 -16.81
N GLU A 39 -3.96 -2.36 -17.66
CA GLU A 39 -3.21 -2.31 -18.91
C GLU A 39 -1.72 -2.03 -18.70
N GLY A 40 -1.30 -1.70 -17.48
CA GLY A 40 0.08 -1.39 -17.12
C GLY A 40 0.56 0.00 -17.54
N ARG A 41 -0.36 0.92 -17.83
CA ARG A 41 -0.15 2.31 -18.27
C ARG A 41 -0.19 3.31 -17.11
N TYR A 42 0.64 3.11 -16.10
CA TYR A 42 0.81 4.07 -14.99
C TYR A 42 2.18 4.73 -15.05
N ALA A 43 2.29 5.96 -14.53
CA ALA A 43 3.57 6.66 -14.42
C ALA A 43 4.54 5.82 -13.58
N ARG A 44 5.49 5.17 -14.23
CA ARG A 44 6.66 4.63 -13.56
C ARG A 44 7.62 5.78 -13.37
N ALA A 45 8.26 5.85 -12.20
CA ALA A 45 9.42 6.72 -12.03
C ALA A 45 10.34 6.44 -13.22
N SER A 46 10.48 7.44 -14.10
CA SER A 46 11.41 7.34 -15.21
C SER A 46 12.75 7.13 -14.56
N SER A 47 13.32 5.94 -14.72
CA SER A 47 14.74 5.77 -14.51
C SER A 47 15.38 6.84 -15.38
N SER A 48 15.91 7.87 -14.75
CA SER A 48 16.54 9.04 -15.37
C SER A 48 17.85 8.58 -16.01
N TYR A 49 17.71 7.84 -17.11
CA TYR A 49 18.72 7.58 -18.10
C TYR A 49 18.02 7.64 -19.44
N SER A 50 18.04 8.85 -19.99
CA SER A 50 17.64 9.13 -21.35
C SER A 50 18.41 8.20 -22.29
N ASN A 51 17.71 7.29 -22.97
CA ASN A 51 18.15 6.88 -24.28
C ASN A 51 16.93 6.88 -25.21
N THR A 52 16.88 7.96 -25.97
CA THR A 52 16.13 8.10 -27.20
C THR A 52 16.41 6.91 -28.12
N ASN A 53 15.53 5.91 -28.13
CA ASN A 53 15.19 5.30 -29.41
C ASN A 53 13.80 4.69 -29.40
N SER A 54 12.98 5.25 -30.29
CA SER A 54 11.67 4.78 -30.66
C SER A 54 11.82 3.50 -31.46
N ASN A 55 11.28 2.37 -30.98
CA ASN A 55 10.64 1.36 -31.83
C ASN A 55 10.11 0.17 -31.01
N ASN A 56 8.78 0.08 -31.01
CA ASN A 56 7.91 -1.10 -31.08
C ASN A 56 8.26 -2.43 -30.39
N ASN A 57 7.15 -3.01 -29.92
CA ASN A 57 6.85 -4.41 -29.64
C ASN A 57 7.06 -4.95 -28.23
N GLY A 58 5.93 -5.48 -27.72
CA GLY A 58 5.73 -6.06 -26.41
C GLY A 58 6.90 -6.88 -25.92
N SER A 59 7.51 -6.41 -24.84
CA SER A 59 8.52 -7.14 -24.10
C SER A 59 8.22 -6.97 -22.62
N ARG A 60 7.58 -7.99 -22.06
CA ARG A 60 7.40 -8.23 -20.63
C ARG A 60 8.74 -7.99 -19.91
N PRO A 61 8.85 -7.05 -18.95
CA PRO A 61 10.04 -6.95 -18.15
C PRO A 61 10.08 -8.14 -17.19
N LYS A 62 11.07 -8.98 -17.45
CA LYS A 62 11.62 -10.00 -16.56
C LYS A 62 11.73 -9.44 -15.13
N SER A 63 11.25 -10.25 -14.18
CA SER A 63 11.52 -10.25 -12.74
C SER A 63 12.36 -9.06 -12.22
N GLY A 64 11.74 -8.29 -11.32
CA GLY A 64 12.14 -6.94 -10.92
C GLY A 64 13.55 -6.75 -10.34
N PRO A 65 13.99 -5.49 -10.18
CA PRO A 65 15.29 -5.20 -9.61
C PRO A 65 15.18 -4.82 -8.13
N ALA A 66 16.18 -5.33 -7.41
CA ALA A 66 16.52 -5.08 -6.04
C ALA A 66 16.55 -3.59 -5.67
N ALA A 67 16.11 -3.32 -4.44
CA ALA A 67 16.29 -2.04 -3.77
C ALA A 67 17.79 -1.67 -3.66
N PRO A 68 18.13 -0.37 -3.68
CA PRO A 68 19.51 0.09 -3.55
C PRO A 68 20.09 -0.24 -2.14
N PRO A 69 21.39 -0.56 -2.04
CA PRO A 69 22.07 -0.74 -0.75
C PRO A 69 22.44 0.63 -0.18
N SER A 70 21.60 1.19 0.69
CA SER A 70 21.93 2.44 1.41
C SER A 70 21.48 2.36 2.86
N GLY A 71 22.47 2.14 3.73
CA GLY A 71 22.35 2.03 5.17
C GLY A 71 22.23 0.58 5.61
N GLU A 72 23.24 0.05 6.29
CA GLU A 72 23.06 -1.17 7.08
C GLU A 72 21.78 -1.01 7.90
N PRO A 73 20.90 -2.02 7.94
CA PRO A 73 19.70 -1.94 8.76
C PRO A 73 20.16 -1.83 10.21
N GLN A 74 20.18 -0.62 10.75
CA GLN A 74 20.49 -0.41 12.15
C GLN A 74 19.34 -1.02 12.94
N LEU A 75 19.61 -2.18 13.54
CA LEU A 75 18.69 -2.83 14.46
C LEU A 75 18.54 -1.93 15.67
N VAL A 76 17.34 -1.37 15.86
CA VAL A 76 17.01 -0.57 17.03
C VAL A 76 16.26 -1.44 18.02
N ARG A 77 16.64 -1.37 19.30
CA ARG A 77 16.02 -2.12 20.39
C ARG A 77 14.82 -1.36 20.96
N CYS A 78 13.66 -2.00 21.00
CA CYS A 78 12.47 -1.40 21.60
C CYS A 78 12.61 -1.27 23.14
N PRO A 79 12.38 -0.08 23.74
CA PRO A 79 12.48 0.11 25.20
C PRO A 79 11.36 -0.59 25.98
N HIS A 80 10.23 -0.89 25.35
CA HIS A 80 9.08 -1.51 26.02
C HIS A 80 9.16 -3.03 26.14
N CYS A 81 9.67 -3.71 25.10
CA CYS A 81 9.68 -5.17 25.05
C CYS A 81 11.08 -5.76 24.81
N GLY A 82 12.11 -4.92 24.62
CA GLY A 82 13.50 -5.35 24.47
C GLY A 82 13.86 -6.01 23.14
N ARG A 83 12.94 -6.04 22.15
CA ARG A 83 13.14 -6.71 20.86
C ARG A 83 13.83 -5.80 19.85
N GLU A 84 14.78 -6.35 19.10
CA GLU A 84 15.51 -5.65 18.04
C GLU A 84 14.75 -5.69 16.72
N GLN A 85 14.63 -4.53 16.07
CA GLN A 85 13.84 -4.36 14.85
C GLN A 85 14.47 -3.32 13.92
N MET A 86 14.17 -3.45 12.63
CA MET A 86 14.63 -2.52 11.58
C MET A 86 13.75 -1.26 11.48
N ASN A 87 12.57 -1.27 12.11
CA ASN A 87 11.64 -0.13 12.09
C ASN A 87 11.98 0.84 13.23
N GLN A 88 12.24 2.09 12.87
CA GLN A 88 12.65 3.15 13.80
C GLN A 88 11.49 3.97 14.36
N ARG A 89 10.23 3.72 13.95
CA ARG A 89 9.08 4.53 14.39
C ARG A 89 8.26 3.85 15.48
N PHE A 90 8.02 2.56 15.33
CA PHE A 90 7.19 1.79 16.27
C PHE A 90 7.62 0.33 16.30
N CYS A 91 7.42 -0.30 17.45
CA CYS A 91 7.65 -1.72 17.64
C CYS A 91 6.52 -2.54 16.99
N SER A 92 6.88 -3.42 16.06
CA SER A 92 5.93 -4.34 15.40
C SER A 92 5.28 -5.37 16.32
N LEU A 93 5.80 -5.55 17.53
CA LEU A 93 5.27 -6.51 18.50
C LEU A 93 4.33 -5.84 19.52
N CYS A 94 4.81 -4.81 20.22
CA CYS A 94 4.08 -4.19 21.32
C CYS A 94 3.40 -2.86 20.94
N GLY A 95 3.59 -2.38 19.71
CA GLY A 95 3.02 -1.11 19.23
C GLY A 95 3.61 0.15 19.87
N GLY A 96 4.60 0.01 20.77
CA GLY A 96 5.24 1.15 21.44
C GLY A 96 6.06 2.00 20.48
N THR A 97 6.07 3.31 20.68
CA THR A 97 6.87 4.25 19.90
C THR A 97 8.35 4.09 20.22
N ILE A 98 9.18 4.09 19.18
CA ILE A 98 10.64 4.08 19.31
C ILE A 98 11.08 5.50 18.99
N ALA A 99 11.45 6.26 20.01
CA ALA A 99 11.88 7.66 19.94
C ALA A 99 13.22 7.80 20.65
#